data_AF-A0A2N1F7U3-F1
#
_entry.id   AF-A0A2N1F7U3-F1
#
_cell.length_a   1.000
_cell.length_b   1.000
_cell.length_c   1.000
_cell.angle_alpha   90.00
_cell.angle_beta   90.00
_cell.angle_gamma   90.00
#
_symmetry.space_group_name_H-M   'P 1'
#
loop_
_entity.id
_entity.type
_entity.pdbx_description
1 polymer ?
#
loop_
_entity_poly.entity_id
_entity_poly.type
_entity_poly.pdbx_seq_one_letter_code
_entity_poly.pdbx_strand_id
1 'polypeptide(L)'
;MIIQPFIENAIKHGLHHKIKGIREIKIEFFQENLFKCIITDNGIGFKASSEINKKAINKPVSFSTKAINDKLKILKEFYKTDIGFEYVSTEKGTKVVIKIPFKH
;
A
#
# COMPACT_ATOMS: atom_id res chain seq x y z
N MET A 1 10.21 -4.87 -8.33
CA MET A 1 10.30 -3.83 -7.29
C MET A 1 9.08 -3.93 -6.36
N ILE A 2 9.22 -3.96 -5.02
CA ILE A 2 8.10 -4.23 -4.09
C ILE A 2 7.30 -2.95 -3.75
N ILE A 3 7.96 -1.81 -3.54
CA ILE A 3 7.32 -0.60 -2.98
C ILE A 3 6.58 0.22 -4.04
N GLN A 4 7.11 0.29 -5.26
CA GLN A 4 6.56 1.13 -6.34
C GLN A 4 5.06 0.93 -6.60
N PRO A 5 4.52 -0.31 -6.70
CA PRO A 5 3.09 -0.48 -6.96
C PRO A 5 2.19 0.16 -5.89
N PHE A 6 2.65 0.23 -4.64
CA PHE A 6 1.89 0.89 -3.57
C PHE A 6 1.93 2.41 -3.67
N ILE A 7 3.06 2.98 -4.11
CA ILE A 7 3.18 4.42 -4.40
C ILE A 7 2.30 4.78 -5.60
N GLU A 8 2.34 3.98 -6.67
CA GLU A 8 1.48 4.16 -7.84
C GLU A 8 0.00 4.10 -7.47
N ASN A 9 -0.40 3.17 -6.60
CA ASN A 9 -1.77 3.08 -6.11
C ASN A 9 -2.17 4.33 -5.32
N ALA A 10 -1.32 4.82 -4.41
CA ALA A 10 -1.58 6.04 -3.64
C ALA A 10 -1.80 7.27 -4.54
N ILE A 11 -1.00 7.41 -5.60
CA ILE A 11 -1.13 8.50 -6.56
C ILE A 11 -2.38 8.34 -7.43
N LYS A 12 -2.53 7.18 -8.10
CA LYS A 12 -3.57 6.94 -9.11
C LYS A 12 -4.97 6.81 -8.49
N HIS A 13 -5.07 6.13 -7.36
CA HIS A 13 -6.35 5.78 -6.74
C HIS A 13 -6.69 6.64 -5.52
N GLY A 14 -5.70 7.26 -4.87
CA GLY A 14 -5.89 8.20 -3.77
C GLY A 14 -5.91 9.65 -4.26
N LEU A 15 -4.75 10.17 -4.65
CA LEU A 15 -4.54 11.61 -4.88
C LEU A 15 -5.17 12.14 -6.17
N HIS A 16 -5.17 11.36 -7.25
CA HIS A 16 -5.73 11.78 -8.54
C HIS A 16 -7.21 12.15 -8.44
N HIS A 17 -7.97 11.46 -7.59
CA HIS A 17 -9.39 11.70 -7.37
C HIS A 17 -9.70 12.78 -6.32
N LYS A 18 -8.67 13.36 -5.67
CA LYS A 18 -8.84 14.48 -4.74
C LYS A 18 -9.11 15.77 -5.53
N ILE A 19 -10.28 16.37 -5.27
CA ILE A 19 -10.80 17.54 -6.01
C ILE A 19 -10.35 18.88 -5.38
N LYS A 20 -10.16 18.94 -4.05
CA LYS A 20 -9.82 20.17 -3.32
C LYS A 20 -8.69 19.93 -2.31
N GLY A 21 -7.90 20.97 -2.06
CA GLY A 21 -6.79 20.98 -1.10
C GLY A 21 -5.48 20.41 -1.67
N ILE A 22 -4.43 20.46 -0.85
CA ILE A 22 -3.08 20.00 -1.22
C ILE A 22 -3.09 18.47 -1.35
N ARG A 23 -2.41 17.95 -2.37
CA ARG A 23 -2.16 16.51 -2.56
C ARG A 23 -0.83 16.16 -1.93
N GLU A 24 -0.85 15.32 -0.91
CA GLU A 24 0.33 14.96 -0.14
C GLU A 24 0.48 13.45 -0.08
N ILE A 25 1.70 13.00 -0.32
CA ILE A 25 2.13 11.63 -0.07
C ILE A 25 3.38 11.69 0.81
N LYS A 26 3.32 10.98 1.93
CA LYS A 26 4.42 10.82 2.87
C LYS A 26 4.95 9.41 2.76
N ILE A 27 6.26 9.26 2.56
CA ILE A 27 6.92 7.96 2.51
C ILE A 27 7.96 7.94 3.63
N GLU A 28 7.86 6.98 4.51
CA GLU A 28 8.71 6.85 5.68
C GLU A 28 9.36 5.47 5.69
N PHE A 29 10.66 5.43 5.94
CA PHE A 29 11.45 4.21 5.99
C PHE A 29 12.02 4.03 7.39
N PHE A 30 11.90 2.82 7.93
CA PHE A 30 12.45 2.45 9.21
C PHE A 30 13.19 1.14 9.06
N GLN A 31 14.38 1.09 9.63
CA GLN A 31 15.21 -0.11 9.64
C GLN A 31 15.37 -0.54 11.10
N GLU A 32 14.64 -1.58 11.47
CA GLU A 32 14.70 -2.23 12.78
C GLU A 32 15.04 -3.72 12.53
N ASN A 33 14.30 -4.65 13.14
CA ASN A 33 14.40 -6.10 12.84
C ASN A 33 13.94 -6.46 11.41
N LEU A 34 13.14 -5.59 10.80
CA LEU A 34 12.70 -5.66 9.41
C LEU A 34 12.83 -4.26 8.80
N PHE A 35 12.90 -4.21 7.46
CA PHE A 35 12.70 -2.95 6.77
C PHE A 35 11.20 -2.68 6.67
N LYS A 36 10.78 -1.56 7.26
CA LYS A 36 9.41 -1.09 7.29
C LYS A 36 9.29 0.16 6.42
N CYS A 37 8.45 0.11 5.41
CA CYS A 37 8.07 1.25 4.59
C CYS A 37 6.62 1.62 4.88
N ILE A 38 6.38 2.88 5.20
CA ILE A 38 5.04 3.42 5.43
C ILE A 38 4.75 4.45 4.35
N ILE A 39 3.67 4.26 3.61
CA ILE A 39 3.19 5.20 2.58
C ILE A 39 1.86 5.76 3.07
N THR A 40 1.76 7.06 3.26
CA THR A 40 0.52 7.73 3.68
C THR A 40 0.13 8.76 2.63
N ASP A 41 -1.06 8.64 2.04
CA ASP A 41 -1.64 9.67 1.19
C ASP A 41 -2.80 10.37 1.87
N ASN A 42 -3.04 11.62 1.49
CA ASN A 42 -4.19 12.41 1.91
C ASN A 42 -5.33 12.43 0.85
N GLY A 43 -5.44 11.36 0.06
CA GLY A 43 -6.41 11.22 -1.02
C GLY A 43 -7.84 10.95 -0.53
N ILE A 44 -8.68 10.40 -1.41
CA ILE A 44 -10.09 10.10 -1.08
C ILE A 44 -10.27 8.92 -0.10
N GLY A 45 -9.20 8.19 0.20
CA GLY A 45 -9.20 7.02 1.08
C GLY A 45 -9.58 5.71 0.38
N PHE A 46 -9.17 4.59 0.99
CA PHE A 46 -9.31 3.24 0.42
C PHE A 46 -10.77 2.83 0.20
N LYS A 47 -11.67 3.16 1.16
CA LYS A 47 -13.09 2.83 1.05
C LYS A 47 -13.77 3.62 -0.07
N ALA A 48 -13.56 4.94 -0.15
CA ALA A 48 -14.14 5.76 -1.20
C ALA A 48 -13.61 5.35 -2.59
N SER A 49 -12.31 5.04 -2.70
CA SER A 49 -11.73 4.48 -3.92
C SER A 49 -12.37 3.14 -4.29
N SER A 50 -12.55 2.25 -3.31
CA SER A 50 -13.20 0.95 -3.50
C SER A 50 -14.68 1.11 -3.90
N GLU A 51 -15.41 2.10 -3.37
CA GLU A 51 -16.81 2.36 -3.74
C GLU A 51 -16.97 3.04 -5.10
N ILE A 52 -16.08 3.96 -5.48
CA ILE A 52 -15.99 4.45 -6.86
C ILE A 52 -15.69 3.28 -7.81
N ASN A 53 -14.86 2.33 -7.38
CA ASN A 53 -14.57 1.10 -8.10
C ASN A 53 -15.68 0.04 -7.99
N LYS A 54 -16.65 0.10 -7.07
CA LYS A 54 -17.78 -0.86 -6.99
C LYS A 54 -18.74 -0.72 -8.17
N LYS A 55 -18.76 0.42 -8.88
CA LYS A 55 -19.41 0.52 -10.21
C LYS A 55 -18.66 -0.28 -11.30
N ALA A 56 -17.46 -0.77 -11.00
CA ALA A 56 -16.66 -1.69 -11.80
C ALA A 56 -16.42 -2.98 -10.98
N ILE A 57 -17.48 -3.78 -10.83
CA ILE A 57 -17.62 -4.95 -9.95
C ILE A 57 -16.46 -5.99 -9.99
N ASN A 58 -15.52 -5.91 -10.94
CA ASN A 58 -14.45 -6.90 -11.13
C ASN A 58 -13.08 -6.25 -11.43
N LYS A 59 -12.57 -5.34 -10.59
CA LYS A 59 -11.13 -4.98 -10.68
C LYS A 59 -10.32 -5.78 -9.66
N PRO A 60 -9.53 -6.77 -10.09
CA PRO A 60 -8.71 -7.55 -9.18
C PRO A 60 -7.68 -6.63 -8.52
N VAL A 61 -7.22 -7.01 -7.32
CA VAL A 61 -5.90 -6.62 -6.80
C VAL A 61 -4.94 -6.62 -7.99
N SER A 62 -4.32 -5.48 -8.32
CA SER A 62 -3.53 -5.37 -9.54
C SER A 62 -2.58 -6.56 -9.65
N PHE A 63 -2.38 -7.11 -10.85
CA PHE A 63 -1.53 -8.29 -11.07
C PHE A 63 -0.18 -8.15 -10.31
N SER A 64 0.39 -6.95 -10.34
CA SER A 64 1.58 -6.57 -9.60
C SER A 64 1.44 -6.73 -8.08
N THR A 65 0.35 -6.26 -7.48
CA THR A 65 0.11 -6.38 -6.03
C THR A 65 -0.14 -7.84 -5.64
N LYS A 66 -0.81 -8.64 -6.48
CA LYS A 66 -1.01 -10.07 -6.24
C LYS A 66 0.33 -10.82 -6.24
N ALA A 67 1.15 -10.62 -7.27
CA ALA A 67 2.46 -11.25 -7.36
C ALA A 67 3.38 -10.86 -6.17
N ILE A 68 3.30 -9.60 -5.73
CA ILE A 68 4.01 -9.15 -4.52
C ILE A 68 3.48 -9.85 -3.27
N ASN A 69 2.17 -9.97 -3.11
CA ASN A 69 1.57 -10.68 -1.97
C ASN A 69 2.01 -12.14 -1.90
N ASP A 70 2.00 -12.84 -3.03
CA ASP A 70 2.43 -14.25 -3.09
C ASP A 70 3.91 -14.38 -2.73
N LYS A 71 4.76 -13.46 -3.22
CA LYS A 71 6.17 -13.41 -2.82
C LYS A 71 6.36 -13.15 -1.32
N LEU A 72 5.60 -12.22 -0.74
CA LEU A 72 5.71 -11.87 0.68
C LEU A 72 5.22 -13.01 1.58
N LYS A 73 4.22 -13.80 1.16
CA LYS A 73 3.80 -15.01 1.88
C LYS A 73 4.91 -16.05 1.97
N ILE A 74 5.60 -16.31 0.85
CA ILE A 74 6.76 -17.22 0.83
C ILE A 74 7.84 -16.73 1.80
N LEU A 75 8.14 -15.43 1.79
CA LEU A 75 9.14 -14.84 2.69
C LEU A 75 8.70 -14.91 4.16
N LYS A 76 7.43 -14.65 4.47
CA LYS A 76 6.85 -14.79 5.82
C LYS A 76 7.04 -16.21 6.36
N GLU A 77 6.77 -17.21 5.54
CA GLU A 77 6.93 -18.62 5.90
C GLU A 77 8.41 -18.99 6.11
N PHE A 78 9.28 -18.57 5.18
CA PHE A 78 10.71 -18.85 5.23
C PHE A 78 11.42 -18.23 6.44
N TYR A 79 11.15 -16.95 6.72
CA TYR A 79 11.78 -16.22 7.83
C TYR A 79 11.03 -16.35 9.16
N LYS A 80 9.87 -17.03 9.19
CA LYS A 80 9.00 -17.20 10.39
C LYS A 80 8.75 -15.86 11.12
N THR A 81 8.62 -14.77 10.38
CA THR A 81 8.58 -13.40 10.89
C THR A 81 7.45 -12.64 10.20
N ASP A 82 6.92 -11.58 10.83
CA ASP A 82 5.80 -10.80 10.31
C ASP A 82 6.18 -9.92 9.09
N ILE A 83 6.28 -10.57 7.93
CA ILE A 83 6.52 -9.99 6.61
C ILE A 83 5.18 -9.88 5.87
N GLY A 84 4.96 -8.77 5.17
CA GLY A 84 3.70 -8.55 4.45
C GLY A 84 3.42 -7.08 4.22
N PHE A 85 2.17 -6.79 3.87
CA PHE A 85 1.67 -5.41 3.83
C PHE A 85 0.24 -5.33 4.36
N GLU A 86 -0.13 -4.14 4.80
CA GLU A 86 -1.43 -3.82 5.34
C GLU A 86 -1.90 -2.47 4.80
N TYR A 87 -3.18 -2.38 4.45
CA TYR A 87 -3.85 -1.11 4.16
C TYR A 87 -4.68 -0.67 5.37
N VAL A 88 -4.46 0.57 5.81
CA VAL A 88 -5.19 1.22 6.90
C VAL A 88 -5.89 2.45 6.33
N SER A 89 -7.20 2.56 6.55
CA SER A 89 -7.93 3.79 6.22
C SER A 89 -7.58 4.86 7.25
N THR A 90 -7.27 6.06 6.79
CA THR A 90 -7.17 7.24 7.66
C THR A 90 -8.37 8.14 7.44
N GLU A 91 -8.60 9.12 8.31
CA GLU A 91 -9.70 10.09 8.16
C GLU A 91 -9.62 10.87 6.83
N LYS A 92 -8.40 11.06 6.32
CA LYS A 92 -8.12 11.91 5.17
C LYS A 92 -7.44 11.17 4.02
N GLY A 93 -7.41 9.84 3.99
CA GLY A 93 -6.74 9.08 2.93
C GLY A 93 -6.43 7.63 3.29
N THR A 94 -5.28 7.16 2.81
CA THR A 94 -4.85 5.76 2.98
C THR A 94 -3.44 5.69 3.53
N LYS A 95 -3.20 4.74 4.41
CA LYS A 95 -1.87 4.38 4.91
C LYS A 95 -1.58 2.94 4.51
N VAL A 96 -0.42 2.69 3.95
CA VAL A 96 0.09 1.35 3.63
C VAL A 96 1.32 1.09 4.48
N VAL A 97 1.34 0.00 5.23
CA VAL A 97 2.51 -0.46 5.97
C VAL A 97 3.05 -1.69 5.27
N ILE A 98 4.31 -1.65 4.84
CA ILE A 98 4.99 -2.75 4.15
C ILE A 98 6.17 -3.17 5.02
N LYS A 99 6.24 -4.46 5.35
CA LYS A 99 7.33 -5.08 6.11
C LYS A 99 8.03 -6.10 5.22
N ILE A 100 9.33 -5.92 4.98
CA ILE A 100 10.15 -6.85 4.20
C ILE A 100 11.38 -7.27 5.00
N PRO A 101 11.88 -8.50 4.80
CA PRO A 101 13.11 -8.94 5.44
C PRO A 101 14.26 -8.06 4.98
N PHE A 102 15.08 -7.65 5.93
CA PHE A 102 16.32 -6.92 5.70
C PHE A 102 17.40 -7.65 6.49
N LYS A 103 18.34 -8.24 5.77
CA LYS A 103 19.51 -8.89 6.37
C LYS A 103 20.68 -7.90 6.35
N HIS A 104 21.39 -7.82 7.47
CA HIS A 104 22.83 -7.55 7.44
C HIS A 104 23.56 -8.74 6.82
#